data_AF-A0A8T4NS66-F1
#
_entry.id   AF-A0A8T4NS66-F1
#
_cell.length_a   1.000
_cell.length_b   1.000
_cell.length_c   1.000
_cell.angle_alpha   90.00
_cell.angle_beta   90.00
_cell.angle_gamma   90.00
#
_symmetry.space_group_name_H-M   'P 1'
#
loop_
_entity.id
_entity.type
_entity.pdbx_description
1 polymer ?
#
loop_
_entity_poly.entity_id
_entity_poly.type
_entity_poly.pdbx_seq_one_letter_code
_entity_poly.pdbx_strand_id
1 'polypeptide(L)'
;MRFNYTLYPESKQKLISASLVDKIKDKKEKHELPYTGYTSKSDIHEIVKGMQEEGYFKTLPKDERKEFMESLENIFKNQDENPWKIERRGKIISQETECEDFYFMTGWLASCIMSPEEIWKYQEHGFSSINNFVGSIGAVIWNQTHGNHRKGYEWTFQWNGRTFVSNITGDMNLDLRIYKTDITPDKTYDPMGKIVSYRPELEEDKQLVSPYHSEEPNFLIGVMKYVEQLNLKSAMLENKAQPLIDYTKSLGRRIGAAAECFGGYGANPMILMAHFDLPMPQLDENYMTNHPSIYNLHISSESSFGMFIGPNNELLFSRNTDCETKKIIDMQFQPDEVDHLLKGICFQSCQGLGRTVPKTLIEILEYCYSGKYEEDLKRFNEKYKH
;
A
#
# COMPACT_ATOMS: atom_id res chain seq x y z
N MET A 1 -9.16 -13.38 -10.67
CA MET A 1 -8.64 -12.16 -11.33
C MET A 1 -7.71 -11.48 -10.35
N ARG A 2 -6.43 -11.57 -10.66
CA ARG A 2 -5.32 -11.07 -9.89
C ARG A 2 -5.23 -9.57 -10.02
N PHE A 3 -5.20 -8.88 -8.89
CA PHE A 3 -5.20 -7.43 -8.88
C PHE A 3 -3.80 -6.82 -9.07
N ASN A 4 -2.76 -7.42 -8.47
CA ASN A 4 -1.42 -6.84 -8.39
C ASN A 4 -0.31 -7.89 -8.30
N TYR A 5 0.92 -7.43 -8.51
CA TYR A 5 2.15 -8.20 -8.35
C TYR A 5 3.14 -7.51 -7.42
N THR A 6 3.81 -8.26 -6.56
CA THR A 6 4.94 -7.77 -5.77
C THR A 6 6.21 -7.88 -6.59
N LEU A 7 6.86 -6.74 -6.88
CA LEU A 7 8.21 -6.70 -7.44
C LEU A 7 9.24 -6.60 -6.30
N TYR A 8 10.26 -7.44 -6.33
CA TYR A 8 11.29 -7.40 -5.28
C TYR A 8 12.20 -6.17 -5.41
N PRO A 9 12.70 -5.62 -4.27
CA PRO A 9 13.55 -4.43 -4.26
C PRO A 9 14.73 -4.47 -5.21
N GLU A 10 15.42 -5.62 -5.32
CA GLU A 10 16.58 -5.78 -6.19
C GLU A 10 16.21 -5.57 -7.66
N SER A 11 15.15 -6.22 -8.14
CA SER A 11 14.66 -6.05 -9.51
C SER A 11 14.16 -4.64 -9.76
N LYS A 12 13.45 -4.04 -8.80
CA LYS A 12 13.03 -2.63 -8.89
C LYS A 12 14.24 -1.72 -9.09
N GLN A 13 15.32 -1.93 -8.33
CA GLN A 13 16.54 -1.14 -8.46
C GLN A 13 17.24 -1.34 -9.80
N LYS A 14 17.29 -2.57 -10.33
CA LYS A 14 17.83 -2.85 -11.68
C LYS A 14 17.04 -2.11 -12.76
N LEU A 15 15.72 -2.14 -12.71
CA LEU A 15 14.86 -1.44 -13.66
C LEU A 15 14.98 0.09 -13.56
N ILE A 16 15.14 0.64 -12.35
CA ILE A 16 15.42 2.08 -12.14
C ILE A 16 16.77 2.45 -12.76
N SER A 17 17.80 1.65 -12.49
CA SER A 17 19.17 1.90 -12.97
C SER A 17 19.27 1.81 -14.50
N ALA A 18 18.40 1.00 -15.12
CA ALA A 18 18.26 0.91 -16.58
C ALA A 18 17.32 1.97 -17.19
N SER A 19 16.82 2.92 -16.40
CA SER A 19 15.85 3.95 -16.83
C SER A 19 14.54 3.40 -17.41
N LEU A 20 14.22 2.13 -17.14
CA LEU A 20 13.00 1.49 -17.65
C LEU A 20 11.76 1.94 -16.87
N VAL A 21 11.89 2.19 -15.57
CA VAL A 21 10.77 2.70 -14.75
C VAL A 21 10.32 4.08 -15.21
N ASP A 22 11.26 4.96 -15.58
CA ASP A 22 10.95 6.29 -16.11
C ASP A 22 10.32 6.20 -17.50
N LYS A 23 10.82 5.30 -18.37
CA LYS A 23 10.22 5.02 -19.68
C LYS A 23 8.77 4.55 -19.56
N ILE A 24 8.48 3.65 -18.61
CA ILE A 24 7.11 3.19 -18.33
C ILE A 24 6.23 4.36 -17.87
N LYS A 25 6.74 5.18 -16.95
CA LYS A 25 6.00 6.33 -16.43
C LYS A 25 5.67 7.34 -17.53
N ASP A 26 6.62 7.66 -18.40
CA ASP A 26 6.42 8.56 -19.56
C ASP A 26 5.35 8.00 -20.51
N LYS A 27 5.42 6.71 -20.87
CA LYS A 27 4.40 6.04 -21.68
C LYS A 27 3.02 6.07 -21.03
N LYS A 28 2.94 5.86 -19.71
CA LYS A 28 1.68 5.94 -18.96
C LYS A 28 1.07 7.35 -19.04
N GLU A 29 1.88 8.38 -18.80
CA GLU A 29 1.44 9.79 -18.84
C GLU A 29 0.95 10.21 -20.23
N LYS A 30 1.48 9.59 -21.29
CA LYS A 30 1.04 9.76 -22.68
C LYS A 30 -0.14 8.86 -23.07
N HIS A 31 -0.66 8.03 -22.17
CA HIS A 31 -1.69 7.03 -22.46
C HIS A 31 -1.30 6.01 -23.55
N GLU A 32 -0.01 5.67 -23.64
CA GLU A 32 0.55 4.73 -24.62
C GLU A 32 0.71 3.30 -24.07
N LEU A 33 0.38 3.07 -22.80
CA LEU A 33 0.34 1.72 -22.21
C LEU A 33 -1.05 1.11 -22.41
N PRO A 34 -1.15 -0.20 -22.69
CA PRO A 34 -2.44 -0.85 -22.84
C PRO A 34 -3.21 -0.84 -21.53
N TYR A 35 -4.53 -0.67 -21.63
CA TYR A 35 -5.42 -1.02 -20.54
C TYR A 35 -5.63 -2.54 -20.59
N THR A 36 -5.03 -3.26 -19.64
CA THR A 36 -5.33 -4.69 -19.46
C THR A 36 -6.55 -4.85 -18.56
N GLY A 37 -7.29 -5.94 -18.75
CA GLY A 37 -8.48 -6.26 -17.98
C GLY A 37 -8.68 -7.77 -17.96
N TYR A 38 -9.93 -8.22 -17.82
CA TYR A 38 -10.26 -9.64 -17.92
C TYR A 38 -9.72 -10.23 -19.23
N THR A 39 -9.01 -11.35 -19.13
CA THR A 39 -8.34 -11.97 -20.27
C THR A 39 -8.80 -13.39 -20.50
N SER A 40 -9.14 -13.73 -21.74
CA SER A 40 -9.53 -15.08 -22.15
C SER A 40 -8.38 -15.81 -22.85
N LYS A 41 -8.50 -17.14 -22.98
CA LYS A 41 -7.51 -17.95 -23.71
C LYS A 41 -7.39 -17.57 -25.19
N SER A 42 -8.47 -17.09 -25.82
CA SER A 42 -8.42 -16.58 -27.19
C SER A 42 -7.59 -15.31 -27.29
N ASP A 43 -7.72 -14.40 -26.33
CA ASP A 43 -6.94 -13.15 -26.30
C ASP A 43 -5.44 -13.46 -26.19
N ILE A 44 -5.07 -14.43 -25.34
CA ILE A 44 -3.69 -14.89 -25.21
C ILE A 44 -3.17 -15.47 -26.53
N HIS A 45 -3.99 -16.24 -27.26
CA HIS A 45 -3.60 -16.77 -28.56
C HIS A 45 -3.33 -15.64 -29.58
N GLU A 46 -4.20 -14.63 -29.61
CA GLU A 46 -4.02 -13.46 -30.49
C GLU A 46 -2.77 -12.65 -30.13
N ILE A 47 -2.50 -12.46 -28.83
CA ILE A 47 -1.29 -11.80 -28.33
C ILE A 47 -0.03 -12.52 -28.80
N VAL A 48 0.05 -13.83 -28.59
CA VAL A 48 1.22 -14.62 -29.00
C VAL A 48 1.40 -14.56 -30.51
N LYS A 49 0.31 -14.66 -31.28
CA LYS A 49 0.34 -14.52 -32.73
C LYS A 49 0.84 -13.14 -33.17
N GLY A 50 0.35 -12.06 -32.57
CA GLY A 50 0.79 -10.69 -32.85
C GLY A 50 2.28 -10.50 -32.56
N MET A 51 2.75 -10.96 -31.39
CA MET A 51 4.18 -10.92 -31.05
C MET A 51 5.05 -11.71 -32.04
N GLN A 52 4.54 -12.82 -32.58
CA GLN A 52 5.23 -13.60 -33.59
C GLN A 52 5.30 -12.88 -34.95
N GLU A 53 4.20 -12.25 -35.38
CA GLU A 53 4.11 -11.48 -36.62
C GLU A 53 5.03 -10.25 -36.59
N GLU A 54 5.09 -9.54 -35.46
CA GLU A 54 5.98 -8.40 -35.22
C GLU A 54 7.45 -8.80 -35.02
N GLY A 55 7.72 -10.11 -34.92
CA GLY A 55 9.08 -10.65 -34.91
C GLY A 55 9.77 -10.69 -33.55
N TYR A 56 9.06 -10.47 -32.44
CA TYR A 56 9.64 -10.56 -31.09
C TYR A 56 10.28 -11.93 -30.84
N PHE A 57 9.63 -13.04 -31.18
CA PHE A 57 10.23 -14.37 -30.97
C PHE A 57 11.39 -14.69 -31.94
N LYS A 58 11.60 -13.88 -33.00
CA LYS A 58 12.73 -14.07 -33.93
C LYS A 58 14.05 -13.55 -33.37
N THR A 59 14.01 -12.60 -32.45
CA THR A 59 15.19 -12.01 -31.79
C THR A 59 15.56 -12.72 -30.49
N LEU A 60 14.70 -13.61 -29.98
CA LEU A 60 14.96 -14.39 -28.79
C LEU A 60 16.22 -15.27 -28.96
N PRO A 61 17.15 -15.30 -27.98
CA PRO A 61 18.41 -16.04 -28.07
C PRO A 61 18.20 -17.48 -28.55
N LYS A 62 18.97 -17.90 -29.56
CA LYS A 62 18.78 -19.21 -30.23
C LYS A 62 18.82 -20.38 -29.25
N ASP A 63 19.72 -20.31 -28.27
CA ASP A 63 19.94 -21.39 -27.32
C ASP A 63 18.81 -21.50 -26.28
N GLU A 64 18.10 -20.39 -26.01
CA GLU A 64 16.99 -20.35 -25.04
C GLU A 64 15.61 -20.53 -25.71
N ARG A 65 15.51 -20.30 -27.03
CA ARG A 65 14.23 -20.25 -27.75
C ARG A 65 13.41 -21.52 -27.65
N LYS A 66 14.04 -22.67 -27.87
CA LYS A 66 13.32 -23.94 -27.87
C LYS A 66 12.68 -24.18 -26.50
N GLU A 67 13.48 -24.07 -25.44
CA GLU A 67 13.02 -24.28 -24.07
C GLU A 67 11.94 -23.28 -23.67
N PHE A 68 12.09 -22.01 -24.02
CA PHE A 68 11.11 -20.97 -23.73
C PHE A 68 9.75 -21.27 -24.40
N MET A 69 9.76 -21.60 -25.68
CA MET A 69 8.54 -21.89 -26.43
C MET A 69 7.86 -23.19 -25.96
N GLU A 70 8.63 -24.24 -25.65
CA GLU A 70 8.10 -25.49 -25.09
C GLU A 70 7.47 -25.25 -23.71
N SER A 71 8.09 -24.43 -22.86
CA SER A 71 7.55 -24.05 -21.56
C SER A 71 6.24 -23.26 -21.68
N LEU A 72 6.19 -22.30 -22.61
CA LEU A 72 4.99 -21.50 -22.86
C LEU A 72 3.83 -22.36 -23.37
N GLU A 73 4.11 -23.27 -24.30
CA GLU A 73 3.09 -24.20 -24.83
C GLU A 73 2.57 -25.16 -23.74
N ASN A 74 3.46 -25.65 -22.87
CA ASN A 74 3.07 -26.52 -21.77
C ASN A 74 2.10 -25.83 -20.80
N ILE A 75 2.38 -24.59 -20.40
CA ILE A 75 1.47 -23.85 -19.48
C ILE A 75 0.16 -23.52 -20.16
N PHE A 76 0.17 -23.20 -21.46
CA PHE A 76 -1.07 -22.93 -22.19
C PHE A 76 -2.00 -24.16 -22.23
N LYS A 77 -1.44 -25.36 -22.35
CA LYS A 77 -2.18 -26.63 -22.37
C LYS A 77 -2.57 -27.09 -20.96
N ASN A 78 -1.66 -26.97 -20.01
CA ASN A 78 -1.75 -27.57 -18.67
C ASN A 78 -1.68 -26.50 -17.56
N GLN A 79 -2.44 -25.42 -17.72
CA GLN A 79 -2.40 -24.24 -16.82
C GLN A 79 -2.51 -24.61 -15.35
N ASP A 80 -3.45 -25.49 -15.00
CA ASP A 80 -3.74 -25.89 -13.61
C ASP A 80 -2.61 -26.74 -12.98
N GLU A 81 -1.77 -27.36 -13.81
CA GLU A 81 -0.63 -28.17 -13.35
C GLU A 81 0.64 -27.33 -13.11
N ASN A 82 0.62 -26.06 -13.50
CA ASN A 82 1.77 -25.17 -13.46
C ASN A 82 1.49 -23.94 -12.59
N PRO A 83 1.24 -24.08 -11.27
CA PRO A 83 1.00 -22.95 -10.39
C PRO A 83 2.30 -22.18 -10.10
N TRP A 84 2.15 -20.93 -9.69
CA TRP A 84 3.21 -20.20 -8.99
C TRP A 84 3.58 -20.93 -7.71
N LYS A 85 4.88 -20.93 -7.37
CA LYS A 85 5.39 -21.53 -6.12
C LYS A 85 6.23 -20.51 -5.37
N ILE A 86 5.82 -20.17 -4.15
CA ILE A 86 6.48 -19.19 -3.30
C ILE A 86 6.97 -19.90 -2.04
N GLU A 87 8.28 -20.03 -1.88
CA GLU A 87 8.90 -20.60 -0.66
C GLU A 87 8.99 -19.50 0.42
N ARG A 88 8.10 -19.58 1.43
CA ARG A 88 7.97 -18.61 2.51
C ARG A 88 7.95 -19.30 3.86
N ARG A 89 8.83 -18.88 4.79
CA ARG A 89 8.89 -19.39 6.18
C ARG A 89 8.88 -20.93 6.26
N GLY A 90 9.62 -21.58 5.35
CA GLY A 90 9.71 -23.05 5.28
C GLY A 90 8.49 -23.76 4.69
N LYS A 91 7.50 -23.02 4.15
CA LYS A 91 6.33 -23.56 3.46
C LYS A 91 6.36 -23.16 1.98
N ILE A 92 5.77 -24.00 1.14
CA ILE A 92 5.49 -23.68 -0.26
C ILE A 92 4.05 -23.22 -0.34
N ILE A 93 3.85 -21.97 -0.75
CA ILE A 93 2.53 -21.42 -1.06
C ILE A 93 2.34 -21.55 -2.57
N SER A 94 1.31 -22.28 -2.98
CA SER A 94 0.92 -22.39 -4.39
C SER A 94 -0.15 -21.35 -4.71
N GLN A 95 -0.03 -20.67 -5.85
CA GLN A 95 -1.09 -19.83 -6.41
C GLN A 95 -1.40 -20.32 -7.82
N GLU A 96 -2.69 -20.48 -8.11
CA GLU A 96 -3.15 -20.88 -9.45
C GLU A 96 -2.65 -19.88 -10.50
N THR A 97 -2.31 -20.40 -11.67
CA THR A 97 -1.92 -19.55 -12.80
C THR A 97 -3.19 -18.99 -13.43
N GLU A 98 -3.28 -17.67 -13.57
CA GLU A 98 -4.41 -17.00 -14.22
C GLU A 98 -4.07 -16.65 -15.69
N CYS A 99 -5.07 -16.33 -16.51
CA CYS A 99 -4.83 -15.99 -17.92
C CYS A 99 -3.99 -14.70 -18.04
N GLU A 100 -4.18 -13.77 -17.13
CA GLU A 100 -3.45 -12.51 -17.04
C GLU A 100 -1.93 -12.73 -16.85
N ASP A 101 -1.52 -13.87 -16.29
CA ASP A 101 -0.11 -14.20 -16.06
C ASP A 101 0.66 -14.34 -17.38
N PHE A 102 -0.04 -14.70 -18.45
CA PHE A 102 0.56 -14.83 -19.78
C PHE A 102 1.03 -13.50 -20.35
N TYR A 103 0.48 -12.36 -19.92
CA TYR A 103 1.00 -11.04 -20.30
C TYR A 103 2.46 -10.82 -19.89
N PHE A 104 2.85 -11.43 -18.77
CA PHE A 104 4.19 -11.36 -18.20
C PHE A 104 5.08 -12.42 -18.85
N MET A 105 4.59 -13.66 -18.90
CA MET A 105 5.35 -14.81 -19.38
C MET A 105 5.68 -14.72 -20.88
N THR A 106 4.76 -14.21 -21.69
CA THR A 106 5.00 -14.02 -23.15
C THR A 106 5.93 -12.84 -23.44
N GLY A 107 6.13 -11.94 -22.48
CA GLY A 107 6.81 -10.66 -22.67
C GLY A 107 5.93 -9.58 -23.30
N TRP A 108 4.63 -9.81 -23.51
CA TRP A 108 3.77 -8.84 -24.18
C TRP A 108 3.75 -7.45 -23.49
N LEU A 109 3.66 -7.39 -22.16
CA LEU A 109 3.73 -6.10 -21.46
C LEU A 109 5.09 -5.41 -21.68
N ALA A 110 6.19 -6.17 -21.67
CA ALA A 110 7.51 -5.62 -21.93
C ALA A 110 7.64 -5.09 -23.38
N SER A 111 6.98 -5.73 -24.36
CA SER A 111 6.96 -5.23 -25.75
C SER A 111 6.29 -3.86 -25.91
N CYS A 112 5.44 -3.45 -24.98
CA CYS A 112 4.85 -2.11 -25.02
C CYS A 112 5.89 -0.98 -24.85
N ILE A 113 7.05 -1.30 -24.24
CA ILE A 113 8.11 -0.33 -23.98
C ILE A 113 9.46 -0.70 -24.60
N MET A 114 9.64 -1.90 -25.15
CA MET A 114 10.90 -2.40 -25.71
C MET A 114 10.71 -2.87 -27.15
N SER A 115 11.70 -2.63 -28.02
CA SER A 115 11.68 -3.18 -29.37
C SER A 115 11.99 -4.69 -29.37
N PRO A 116 11.73 -5.41 -30.49
CA PRO A 116 12.13 -6.81 -30.64
C PRO A 116 13.61 -7.05 -30.33
N GLU A 117 14.51 -6.14 -30.70
CA GLU A 117 15.95 -6.27 -30.50
C GLU A 117 16.37 -6.07 -29.03
N GLU A 118 15.52 -5.42 -28.23
CA GLU A 118 15.82 -5.05 -26.84
C GLU A 118 15.24 -6.02 -25.82
N ILE A 119 14.03 -6.53 -26.06
CA ILE A 119 13.20 -7.20 -25.04
C ILE A 119 13.84 -8.45 -24.40
N TRP A 120 14.76 -9.11 -25.11
CA TRP A 120 15.42 -10.34 -24.64
C TRP A 120 16.83 -10.11 -24.11
N LYS A 121 17.31 -8.86 -24.01
CA LYS A 121 18.66 -8.52 -23.55
C LYS A 121 18.77 -8.45 -22.02
N TYR A 122 18.24 -9.45 -21.34
CA TYR A 122 18.11 -9.46 -19.87
C TYR A 122 19.45 -9.32 -19.13
N GLN A 123 20.53 -9.89 -19.68
CA GLN A 123 21.87 -9.83 -19.09
C GLN A 123 22.45 -8.40 -19.08
N GLU A 124 22.16 -7.60 -20.12
CA GLU A 124 22.58 -6.18 -20.19
C GLU A 124 21.97 -5.35 -19.05
N HIS A 125 20.84 -5.82 -18.49
CA HIS A 125 20.14 -5.19 -17.37
C HIS A 125 20.39 -5.87 -16.02
N GLY A 126 21.34 -6.82 -15.94
CA GLY A 126 21.72 -7.49 -14.70
C GLY A 126 20.70 -8.52 -14.19
N PHE A 127 19.80 -9.01 -15.04
CA PHE A 127 18.89 -10.10 -14.71
C PHE A 127 19.51 -11.46 -15.02
N SER A 128 19.03 -12.50 -14.32
CA SER A 128 19.55 -13.87 -14.44
C SER A 128 18.86 -14.70 -15.51
N SER A 129 17.68 -14.29 -15.99
CA SER A 129 16.89 -15.02 -16.98
C SER A 129 15.93 -14.09 -17.72
N ILE A 130 15.48 -14.53 -18.90
CA ILE A 130 14.42 -13.87 -19.68
C ILE A 130 13.17 -13.65 -18.82
N ASN A 131 12.64 -14.72 -18.21
CA ASN A 131 11.44 -14.70 -17.39
C ASN A 131 11.49 -13.66 -16.28
N ASN A 132 12.62 -13.61 -15.57
CA ASN A 132 12.79 -12.66 -14.47
C ASN A 132 12.77 -11.22 -15.00
N PHE A 133 13.40 -10.96 -16.15
CA PHE A 133 13.46 -9.62 -16.73
C PHE A 133 12.12 -9.15 -17.30
N VAL A 134 11.56 -9.87 -18.28
CA VAL A 134 10.32 -9.45 -18.95
C VAL A 134 9.14 -9.44 -17.98
N GLY A 135 9.11 -10.41 -17.06
CA GLY A 135 8.11 -10.48 -16.01
C GLY A 135 8.21 -9.36 -14.99
N SER A 136 9.43 -8.95 -14.61
CA SER A 136 9.63 -7.79 -13.72
C SER A 136 9.16 -6.48 -14.38
N ILE A 137 9.43 -6.28 -15.67
CA ILE A 137 8.90 -5.14 -16.43
C ILE A 137 7.37 -5.19 -16.46
N GLY A 138 6.81 -6.36 -16.77
CA GLY A 138 5.36 -6.58 -16.77
C GLY A 138 4.74 -6.23 -15.43
N ALA A 139 5.34 -6.65 -14.31
CA ALA A 139 4.87 -6.32 -12.95
C ALA A 139 4.81 -4.81 -12.69
N VAL A 140 5.81 -4.05 -13.16
CA VAL A 140 5.79 -2.58 -13.04
C VAL A 140 4.67 -1.98 -13.88
N ILE A 141 4.53 -2.40 -15.15
CA ILE A 141 3.48 -1.89 -16.05
C ILE A 141 2.10 -2.20 -15.46
N TRP A 142 1.87 -3.45 -15.04
CA TRP A 142 0.62 -3.90 -14.45
C TRP A 142 0.23 -3.06 -13.23
N ASN A 143 1.12 -2.94 -12.25
CA ASN A 143 0.86 -2.15 -11.03
C ASN A 143 0.62 -0.67 -11.35
N GLN A 144 1.26 -0.15 -12.39
CA GLN A 144 1.05 1.21 -12.83
C GLN A 144 -0.29 1.41 -13.56
N THR A 145 -0.81 0.43 -14.30
CA THR A 145 -2.09 0.54 -15.03
C THR A 145 -3.29 0.13 -14.19
N HIS A 146 -3.12 -0.74 -13.19
CA HIS A 146 -4.19 -1.31 -12.35
C HIS A 146 -4.25 -0.69 -10.94
N GLY A 147 -3.24 0.08 -10.54
CA GLY A 147 -3.24 0.78 -9.26
C GLY A 147 -4.34 1.84 -9.19
N ASN A 148 -5.42 1.55 -8.46
CA ASN A 148 -6.56 2.45 -8.22
C ASN A 148 -6.27 3.59 -7.24
N HIS A 149 -5.01 3.82 -6.87
CA HIS A 149 -4.64 4.78 -5.85
C HIS A 149 -3.89 5.95 -6.44
N ARG A 150 -4.32 7.16 -6.04
CA ARG A 150 -3.52 8.35 -6.26
C ARG A 150 -2.19 8.17 -5.51
N LYS A 151 -1.08 8.71 -6.04
CA LYS A 151 0.24 8.60 -5.38
C LYS A 151 0.17 9.27 -4.00
N GLY A 152 0.23 8.46 -2.94
CA GLY A 152 0.18 8.90 -1.54
C GLY A 152 1.57 9.09 -0.93
N TYR A 153 1.60 9.15 0.40
CA TYR A 153 2.84 9.16 1.18
C TYR A 153 3.31 7.72 1.41
N GLU A 154 4.40 7.34 0.75
CA GLU A 154 4.97 5.99 0.79
C GLU A 154 6.23 5.95 1.66
N TRP A 155 6.38 4.89 2.45
CA TRP A 155 7.64 4.58 3.14
C TRP A 155 7.90 3.07 3.16
N THR A 156 9.17 2.70 3.29
CA THR A 156 9.60 1.30 3.45
C THR A 156 10.08 1.08 4.87
N PHE A 157 9.69 -0.04 5.46
CA PHE A 157 10.04 -0.41 6.82
C PHE A 157 10.43 -1.88 6.90
N GLN A 158 11.41 -2.22 7.76
CA GLN A 158 11.85 -3.60 7.97
C GLN A 158 11.52 -4.05 9.38
N TRP A 159 10.91 -5.24 9.50
CA TRP A 159 10.55 -5.82 10.79
C TRP A 159 10.55 -7.34 10.72
N ASN A 160 11.15 -7.99 11.72
CA ASN A 160 11.25 -9.45 11.81
C ASN A 160 11.78 -10.11 10.52
N GLY A 161 12.79 -9.49 9.89
CA GLY A 161 13.39 -9.97 8.64
C GLY A 161 12.50 -9.83 7.40
N ARG A 162 11.38 -9.13 7.51
CA ARG A 162 10.46 -8.82 6.41
C ARG A 162 10.56 -7.34 6.05
N THR A 163 10.35 -7.02 4.78
CA THR A 163 10.32 -5.66 4.25
C THR A 163 8.90 -5.32 3.83
N PHE A 164 8.38 -4.19 4.32
CA PHE A 164 7.04 -3.70 4.03
C PHE A 164 7.11 -2.36 3.32
N VAL A 165 6.20 -2.14 2.38
CA VAL A 165 5.92 -0.81 1.84
C VAL A 165 4.56 -0.39 2.37
N SER A 166 4.55 0.72 3.08
CA SER A 166 3.34 1.34 3.62
C SER A 166 3.00 2.59 2.82
N ASN A 167 1.71 2.86 2.63
CA ASN A 167 1.23 4.01 1.87
C ASN A 167 -0.05 4.58 2.49
N ILE A 168 -0.06 5.89 2.78
CA ILE A 168 -1.26 6.64 3.16
C ILE A 168 -1.71 7.45 1.94
N THR A 169 -2.93 7.19 1.47
CA THR A 169 -3.48 7.77 0.24
C THR A 169 -5.01 7.94 0.32
N GLY A 170 -5.62 8.41 -0.78
CA GLY A 170 -7.05 8.51 -0.99
C GLY A 170 -7.57 7.58 -2.07
N ASP A 171 -8.83 7.17 -1.94
CA ASP A 171 -9.58 6.55 -3.05
C ASP A 171 -10.18 7.60 -4.01
N MET A 172 -11.08 7.16 -4.89
CA MET A 172 -11.75 8.05 -5.85
C MET A 172 -12.66 9.09 -5.15
N ASN A 173 -13.15 8.77 -3.95
CA ASN A 173 -13.99 9.64 -3.12
C ASN A 173 -13.15 10.46 -2.12
N LEU A 174 -11.82 10.35 -2.18
CA LEU A 174 -10.86 10.99 -1.27
C LEU A 174 -10.95 10.48 0.18
N ASP A 175 -11.51 9.29 0.38
CA ASP A 175 -11.53 8.65 1.69
C ASP A 175 -10.13 8.16 2.06
N LEU A 176 -9.76 8.23 3.34
CA LEU A 176 -8.49 7.73 3.86
C LEU A 176 -8.30 6.24 3.55
N ARG A 177 -7.16 5.91 2.93
CA ARG A 177 -6.70 4.55 2.69
C ARG A 177 -5.29 4.40 3.21
N ILE A 178 -5.08 3.39 4.06
CA ILE A 178 -3.78 3.01 4.57
C ILE A 178 -3.50 1.60 4.08
N TYR A 179 -2.44 1.44 3.31
CA TYR A 179 -1.95 0.16 2.82
C TYR A 179 -0.63 -0.16 3.50
N LYS A 180 -0.41 -1.43 3.80
CA LYS A 180 0.90 -1.97 4.14
C LYS A 180 1.05 -3.33 3.46
N THR A 181 2.02 -3.42 2.56
CA THR A 181 2.24 -4.60 1.72
C THR A 181 3.60 -5.20 2.02
N ASP A 182 3.65 -6.51 2.29
CA ASP A 182 4.90 -7.26 2.43
C ASP A 182 5.54 -7.49 1.06
N ILE A 183 6.70 -6.87 0.85
CA ILE A 183 7.47 -6.93 -0.39
C ILE A 183 8.74 -7.76 -0.26
N THR A 184 8.85 -8.56 0.80
CA THR A 184 10.07 -9.35 1.06
C THR A 184 10.35 -10.31 -0.10
N PRO A 185 11.62 -10.39 -0.55
CA PRO A 185 12.05 -11.40 -1.51
C PRO A 185 11.88 -12.80 -0.92
N ASP A 186 10.88 -13.53 -1.40
CA ASP A 186 10.72 -14.96 -1.16
C ASP A 186 11.27 -15.72 -2.38
N LYS A 187 11.76 -16.94 -2.20
CA LYS A 187 12.20 -17.72 -3.36
C LYS A 187 10.98 -18.14 -4.15
N THR A 188 10.82 -17.55 -5.33
CA THR A 188 9.63 -17.70 -6.17
C THR A 188 9.98 -18.38 -7.47
N TYR A 189 9.15 -19.34 -7.86
CA TYR A 189 9.11 -19.90 -9.20
C TYR A 189 7.85 -19.44 -9.90
N ASP A 190 8.02 -18.95 -11.13
CA ASP A 190 6.92 -18.66 -12.03
C ASP A 190 6.27 -19.96 -12.53
N PRO A 191 5.15 -19.87 -13.27
CA PRO A 191 4.50 -21.03 -13.87
C PRO A 191 5.38 -21.81 -14.86
N MET A 192 6.45 -21.20 -15.39
CA MET A 192 7.47 -21.89 -16.22
C MET A 192 8.51 -22.64 -15.38
N GLY A 193 8.39 -22.63 -14.05
CA GLY A 193 9.36 -23.24 -13.15
C GLY A 193 10.68 -22.48 -13.05
N LYS A 194 10.73 -21.23 -13.53
CA LYS A 194 11.92 -20.38 -13.49
C LYS A 194 11.93 -19.56 -12.21
N ILE A 195 13.11 -19.43 -11.61
CA ILE A 195 13.29 -18.55 -10.46
C ILE A 195 13.17 -17.10 -10.93
N VAL A 196 12.27 -16.36 -10.28
CA VAL A 196 11.97 -14.96 -10.61
C VAL A 196 11.94 -14.09 -9.35
N SER A 197 12.07 -12.79 -9.57
CA SER A 197 12.16 -11.76 -8.52
C SER A 197 10.91 -10.87 -8.48
N TYR A 198 9.78 -11.45 -8.87
CA TYR A 198 8.44 -10.89 -8.76
C TYR A 198 7.46 -12.03 -8.50
N ARG A 199 6.31 -11.73 -7.92
CA ARG A 199 5.28 -12.73 -7.65
C ARG A 199 3.89 -12.11 -7.57
N PRO A 200 2.82 -12.90 -7.71
CA PRO A 200 1.49 -12.48 -7.31
C PRO A 200 1.48 -11.97 -5.87
N GLU A 201 0.78 -10.86 -5.63
CA GLU A 201 0.47 -10.45 -4.24
C GLU A 201 -0.43 -11.51 -3.59
N LEU A 202 -0.02 -12.02 -2.44
CA LEU A 202 -0.81 -12.94 -1.63
C LEU A 202 -1.77 -12.15 -0.73
N GLU A 203 -2.88 -12.78 -0.34
CA GLU A 203 -3.82 -12.21 0.64
C GLU A 203 -3.07 -11.79 1.92
N GLU A 204 -2.18 -12.66 2.43
CA GLU A 204 -1.39 -12.43 3.65
C GLU A 204 -0.29 -11.35 3.50
N ASP A 205 -0.02 -10.86 2.29
CA ASP A 205 0.89 -9.74 2.12
C ASP A 205 0.25 -8.41 2.51
N LYS A 206 -1.09 -8.34 2.48
CA LYS A 206 -1.82 -7.09 2.52
C LYS A 206 -2.42 -6.83 3.88
N GLN A 207 -2.14 -5.65 4.39
CA GLN A 207 -2.86 -5.03 5.48
C GLN A 207 -3.53 -3.78 4.95
N LEU A 208 -4.80 -3.57 5.31
CA LEU A 208 -5.62 -2.47 4.83
C LEU A 208 -6.47 -1.89 5.94
N VAL A 209 -6.34 -0.58 6.15
CA VAL A 209 -7.28 0.23 6.91
C VAL A 209 -7.94 1.19 5.92
N SER A 210 -9.24 0.97 5.70
CA SER A 210 -10.03 1.66 4.68
C SER A 210 -11.28 2.29 5.29
N PRO A 211 -11.13 3.29 6.15
CA PRO A 211 -12.27 4.00 6.71
C PRO A 211 -13.03 4.80 5.65
N TYR A 212 -14.27 5.14 5.95
CA TYR A 212 -15.16 5.94 5.12
C TYR A 212 -15.15 7.39 5.60
N HIS A 213 -15.22 8.35 4.69
CA HIS A 213 -15.26 9.80 4.98
C HIS A 213 -13.97 10.41 5.58
N SER A 214 -14.12 11.60 6.19
CA SER A 214 -13.08 12.51 6.69
C SER A 214 -12.50 12.04 8.03
N GLU A 215 -11.81 10.90 8.03
CA GLU A 215 -11.28 10.26 9.23
C GLU A 215 -9.83 10.67 9.54
N GLU A 216 -9.22 11.56 8.74
CA GLU A 216 -7.87 12.06 8.97
C GLU A 216 -7.69 12.74 10.35
N PRO A 217 -8.65 13.53 10.88
CA PRO A 217 -8.58 14.06 12.24
C PRO A 217 -8.53 12.95 13.28
N ASN A 218 -9.48 12.00 13.25
CA ASN A 218 -9.52 10.90 14.22
C ASN A 218 -8.24 10.08 14.19
N PHE A 219 -7.70 9.83 12.99
CA PHE A 219 -6.44 9.14 12.84
C PHE A 219 -5.25 9.92 13.43
N LEU A 220 -5.14 11.22 13.13
CA LEU A 220 -4.09 12.09 13.71
C LEU A 220 -4.14 12.06 15.25
N ILE A 221 -5.34 12.18 15.81
CA ILE A 221 -5.58 12.19 17.25
C ILE A 221 -5.19 10.86 17.89
N GLY A 222 -5.60 9.75 17.28
CA GLY A 222 -5.21 8.42 17.75
C GLY A 222 -3.69 8.20 17.72
N VAL A 223 -3.00 8.65 16.67
CA VAL A 223 -1.54 8.56 16.58
C VAL A 223 -0.86 9.45 17.63
N MET A 224 -1.34 10.68 17.82
CA MET A 224 -0.84 11.57 18.88
C MET A 224 -1.03 10.95 20.26
N LYS A 225 -2.19 10.32 20.52
CA LYS A 225 -2.44 9.64 21.79
C LYS A 225 -1.49 8.48 22.00
N TYR A 226 -1.28 7.69 20.95
CA TYR A 226 -0.35 6.57 20.97
C TYR A 226 1.08 7.01 21.33
N VAL A 227 1.55 8.14 20.75
CA VAL A 227 2.85 8.75 21.12
C VAL A 227 2.86 9.18 22.58
N GLU A 228 1.84 9.91 23.03
CA GLU A 228 1.75 10.43 24.40
C GLU A 228 1.76 9.30 25.43
N GLN A 229 0.87 8.32 25.26
CA GLN A 229 0.65 7.26 26.24
C GLN A 229 1.86 6.33 26.41
N LEU A 230 2.62 6.09 25.34
CA LEU A 230 3.84 5.30 25.38
C LEU A 230 5.11 6.13 25.56
N ASN A 231 4.98 7.45 25.64
CA ASN A 231 6.10 8.39 25.69
C ASN A 231 7.13 8.13 24.57
N LEU A 232 6.64 7.92 23.34
CA LEU A 232 7.50 7.66 22.19
C LEU A 232 8.24 8.93 21.77
N LYS A 233 9.48 8.78 21.31
CA LYS A 233 10.20 9.88 20.68
C LYS A 233 9.63 10.11 19.28
N SER A 234 9.13 11.31 19.02
CA SER A 234 8.64 11.75 17.71
C SER A 234 9.25 13.09 17.38
N ALA A 235 10.05 13.17 16.31
CA ALA A 235 10.63 14.44 15.87
C ALA A 235 9.55 15.37 15.32
N MET A 236 8.42 14.82 14.87
CA MET A 236 7.30 15.59 14.34
C MET A 236 6.47 16.29 15.43
N LEU A 237 6.44 15.75 16.65
CA LEU A 237 5.70 16.32 17.78
C LEU A 237 6.57 17.15 18.74
N GLU A 238 7.88 17.26 18.49
CA GLU A 238 8.78 18.15 19.22
C GLU A 238 8.35 19.61 19.15
N ASN A 239 8.73 20.40 20.15
CA ASN A 239 8.43 21.84 20.23
C ASN A 239 6.96 22.14 19.92
N LYS A 240 6.04 21.44 20.59
CA LYS A 240 4.60 21.59 20.40
C LYS A 240 4.16 21.32 18.95
N ALA A 241 4.72 20.27 18.35
CA ALA A 241 4.48 19.84 16.96
C ALA A 241 4.83 20.86 15.86
N GLN A 242 5.66 21.87 16.16
CA GLN A 242 6.08 22.85 15.15
C GLN A 242 6.70 22.21 13.89
N PRO A 243 7.54 21.15 13.97
CA PRO A 243 8.09 20.50 12.78
C PRO A 243 7.02 19.89 11.87
N LEU A 244 5.97 19.28 12.44
CA LEU A 244 4.85 18.73 11.64
C LEU A 244 4.01 19.84 11.02
N ILE A 245 3.78 20.94 11.73
CA ILE A 245 3.07 22.12 11.22
C ILE A 245 3.85 22.73 10.05
N ASP A 246 5.16 22.90 10.19
CA ASP A 246 6.03 23.46 9.14
C ASP A 246 6.09 22.54 7.93
N TYR A 247 6.21 21.23 8.15
CA TYR A 247 6.11 20.22 7.09
C TYR A 247 4.77 20.36 6.35
N THR A 248 3.65 20.40 7.07
CA THR A 248 2.30 20.54 6.49
C THR A 248 2.18 21.81 5.65
N LYS A 249 2.67 22.94 6.16
CA LYS A 249 2.68 24.23 5.44
C LYS A 249 3.56 24.18 4.18
N SER A 250 4.71 23.49 4.25
CA SER A 250 5.67 23.40 3.15
C SER A 250 5.15 22.62 1.93
N LEU A 251 4.23 21.68 2.13
CA LEU A 251 3.65 20.88 1.05
C LEU A 251 2.75 21.70 0.12
N GLY A 252 2.26 22.86 0.59
CA GLY A 252 1.26 23.65 -0.11
C GLY A 252 -0.09 22.92 -0.26
N ARG A 253 -1.08 23.59 -0.84
CA ARG A 253 -2.40 23.00 -1.13
C ARG A 253 -2.55 22.81 -2.63
N ARG A 254 -2.74 21.57 -3.09
CA ARG A 254 -2.93 21.30 -4.53
C ARG A 254 -4.36 21.48 -5.03
N ILE A 255 -5.38 21.21 -4.20
CA ILE A 255 -6.79 21.27 -4.61
C ILE A 255 -7.64 21.89 -3.49
N GLY A 256 -8.71 22.59 -3.88
CA GLY A 256 -9.78 23.08 -2.99
C GLY A 256 -10.47 21.94 -2.23
N ALA A 257 -11.40 22.28 -1.33
CA ALA A 257 -12.13 21.27 -0.57
C ALA A 257 -13.06 20.55 -1.56
N ALA A 258 -13.15 19.22 -1.53
CA ALA A 258 -14.09 18.49 -2.37
C ALA A 258 -15.54 18.92 -2.08
N ALA A 259 -16.46 18.75 -3.04
CA ALA A 259 -17.84 19.23 -2.92
C ALA A 259 -18.60 18.64 -1.70
N GLU A 260 -18.20 17.44 -1.24
CA GLU A 260 -18.72 16.83 -0.01
C GLU A 260 -18.03 17.32 1.28
N CYS A 261 -17.06 18.24 1.17
CA CYS A 261 -16.67 19.10 2.28
C CYS A 261 -17.77 20.16 2.57
N PHE A 262 -19.05 19.78 2.40
CA PHE A 262 -20.22 20.61 2.62
C PHE A 262 -20.04 21.36 3.94
N GLY A 263 -20.10 22.68 3.81
CA GLY A 263 -19.64 23.63 4.81
C GLY A 263 -20.28 23.43 6.18
N GLY A 264 -19.54 23.85 7.20
CA GLY A 264 -20.10 24.07 8.54
C GLY A 264 -19.27 23.53 9.69
N TYR A 265 -18.26 22.69 9.44
CA TYR A 265 -17.39 22.22 10.51
C TYR A 265 -15.93 22.43 10.11
N GLY A 266 -15.42 23.63 10.37
CA GLY A 266 -14.22 23.66 11.19
C GLY A 266 -14.61 22.99 12.50
N ALA A 267 -14.58 21.65 12.53
CA ALA A 267 -14.93 20.89 13.70
C ALA A 267 -14.06 21.46 14.81
N ASN A 268 -14.71 22.09 15.80
CA ASN A 268 -14.00 22.77 16.86
C ASN A 268 -12.97 21.78 17.40
N PRO A 269 -11.66 22.09 17.39
CA PRO A 269 -10.64 21.17 17.86
C PRO A 269 -10.95 20.60 19.24
N MET A 270 -11.64 21.37 20.10
CA MET A 270 -12.18 20.92 21.38
C MET A 270 -13.09 19.69 21.28
N ILE A 271 -13.99 19.63 20.31
CA ILE A 271 -14.90 18.49 20.10
C ILE A 271 -14.12 17.26 19.64
N LEU A 272 -13.19 17.45 18.69
CA LEU A 272 -12.38 16.35 18.17
C LEU A 272 -11.44 15.78 19.25
N MET A 273 -10.94 16.64 20.13
CA MET A 273 -10.01 16.29 21.22
C MET A 273 -10.71 15.88 22.51
N ALA A 274 -12.05 15.79 22.53
CA ALA A 274 -12.82 15.58 23.77
C ALA A 274 -12.49 14.28 24.52
N HIS A 275 -11.84 13.33 23.85
CA HIS A 275 -11.46 12.04 24.41
C HIS A 275 -9.95 11.84 24.52
N PHE A 276 -9.13 12.84 24.20
CA PHE A 276 -7.68 12.71 24.11
C PHE A 276 -7.02 12.37 25.46
N ASP A 277 -7.63 12.76 26.58
CA ASP A 277 -7.16 12.44 27.92
C ASP A 277 -7.39 10.96 28.31
N LEU A 278 -8.38 10.30 27.70
CA LEU A 278 -8.71 8.90 27.96
C LEU A 278 -7.66 7.96 27.34
N PRO A 279 -7.26 6.87 28.02
CA PRO A 279 -6.22 5.98 27.51
C PRO A 279 -6.67 5.21 26.26
N MET A 280 -5.76 5.04 25.30
CA MET A 280 -5.87 4.04 24.24
C MET A 280 -5.81 2.64 24.88
N PRO A 281 -6.76 1.74 24.58
CA PRO A 281 -6.75 0.41 25.20
C PRO A 281 -5.53 -0.41 24.78
N GLN A 282 -4.99 -1.18 25.73
CA GLN A 282 -3.91 -2.14 25.48
C GLN A 282 -4.52 -3.53 25.25
N LEU A 283 -4.07 -4.21 24.19
CA LEU A 283 -4.37 -5.61 23.95
C LEU A 283 -3.19 -6.43 24.45
N ASP A 284 -3.43 -7.33 25.40
CA ASP A 284 -2.47 -8.36 25.76
C ASP A 284 -2.84 -9.70 25.10
N GLU A 285 -1.97 -10.71 25.24
CA GLU A 285 -2.17 -12.03 24.63
C GLU A 285 -3.44 -12.76 25.14
N ASN A 286 -3.98 -12.37 26.30
CA ASN A 286 -5.12 -12.96 27.00
C ASN A 286 -6.41 -12.11 26.93
N TYR A 287 -6.31 -10.80 26.67
CA TYR A 287 -7.39 -9.80 26.63
C TYR A 287 -7.73 -9.39 25.19
N MET A 288 -7.90 -10.37 24.32
CA MET A 288 -8.53 -10.18 23.00
C MET A 288 -10.06 -10.10 23.11
N THR A 289 -10.58 -9.57 24.22
CA THR A 289 -12.02 -9.41 24.50
C THR A 289 -12.51 -8.05 24.00
N ASN A 290 -13.83 -7.91 23.87
CA ASN A 290 -14.55 -6.81 23.21
C ASN A 290 -14.44 -5.44 23.88
N HIS A 291 -13.25 -4.97 24.24
CA HIS A 291 -13.10 -3.56 24.58
C HIS A 291 -13.19 -2.74 23.28
N PRO A 292 -14.24 -1.91 23.12
CA PRO A 292 -14.26 -0.95 22.04
C PRO A 292 -13.13 0.05 22.26
N SER A 293 -12.50 0.49 21.18
CA SER A 293 -11.65 1.67 21.24
C SER A 293 -12.47 2.91 20.93
N ILE A 294 -12.36 3.91 21.80
CA ILE A 294 -12.86 5.27 21.54
C ILE A 294 -12.02 5.98 20.46
N TYR A 295 -10.78 5.52 20.26
CA TYR A 295 -9.93 5.92 19.15
C TYR A 295 -10.25 5.02 17.98
N ASN A 296 -11.17 5.44 17.11
CA ASN A 296 -11.62 4.62 16.01
C ASN A 296 -11.73 5.43 14.71
N LEU A 297 -11.69 4.70 13.60
CA LEU A 297 -11.88 5.21 12.24
C LEU A 297 -13.12 4.55 11.67
N HIS A 298 -14.15 5.34 11.36
CA HIS A 298 -15.42 4.78 10.90
C HIS A 298 -15.29 4.13 9.52
N ILE A 299 -15.89 2.95 9.34
CA ILE A 299 -16.02 2.24 8.05
C ILE A 299 -17.43 2.46 7.49
N SER A 300 -18.41 2.48 8.39
CA SER A 300 -19.82 2.77 8.11
C SER A 300 -20.46 3.34 9.37
N SER A 301 -21.78 3.57 9.35
CA SER A 301 -22.55 3.95 10.54
C SER A 301 -22.48 2.93 11.69
N GLU A 302 -22.19 1.67 11.38
CA GLU A 302 -22.25 0.54 12.34
C GLU A 302 -20.91 -0.18 12.51
N SER A 303 -19.87 0.23 11.79
CA SER A 303 -18.57 -0.44 11.84
C SER A 303 -17.42 0.57 11.84
N SER A 304 -16.36 0.24 12.58
CA SER A 304 -15.16 1.07 12.70
C SER A 304 -13.92 0.22 12.91
N PHE A 305 -12.75 0.74 12.53
CA PHE A 305 -11.46 0.23 12.98
C PHE A 305 -11.13 0.89 14.32
N GLY A 306 -11.03 0.11 15.39
CA GLY A 306 -10.46 0.58 16.65
C GLY A 306 -8.93 0.59 16.59
N MET A 307 -8.34 1.60 17.23
CA MET A 307 -6.90 1.73 17.45
C MET A 307 -6.55 1.23 18.85
N PHE A 308 -5.51 0.41 18.94
CA PHE A 308 -5.07 -0.24 20.18
C PHE A 308 -3.54 -0.24 20.30
N ILE A 309 -3.03 -0.37 21.51
CA ILE A 309 -1.62 -0.66 21.77
C ILE A 309 -1.46 -2.17 21.91
N GLY A 310 -0.61 -2.77 21.09
CA GLY A 310 -0.27 -4.19 21.15
C GLY A 310 0.74 -4.55 22.25
N PRO A 311 1.00 -5.85 22.45
CA PRO A 311 1.88 -6.34 23.53
C PRO A 311 3.35 -5.96 23.33
N ASN A 312 3.77 -5.66 22.10
CA ASN A 312 5.11 -5.17 21.77
C ASN A 312 5.13 -3.65 21.57
N ASN A 313 4.16 -2.94 22.17
CA ASN A 313 3.95 -1.50 22.03
C ASN A 313 3.64 -1.04 20.61
N GLU A 314 3.26 -1.93 19.69
CA GLU A 314 2.86 -1.60 18.32
C GLU A 314 1.48 -0.92 18.29
N LEU A 315 1.24 -0.03 17.33
CA LEU A 315 -0.08 0.49 17.05
C LEU A 315 -0.85 -0.52 16.21
N LEU A 316 -1.96 -1.01 16.73
CA LEU A 316 -2.82 -2.02 16.10
C LEU A 316 -4.12 -1.40 15.62
N PHE A 317 -4.57 -1.83 14.44
CA PHE A 317 -5.92 -1.56 13.93
C PHE A 317 -6.69 -2.87 13.86
N SER A 318 -7.90 -2.85 14.39
CA SER A 318 -8.79 -4.01 14.38
C SER A 318 -10.22 -3.55 14.25
N ARG A 319 -11.02 -4.22 13.41
CA ARG A 319 -12.46 -3.95 13.33
C ARG A 319 -13.13 -4.15 14.69
N ASN A 320 -13.90 -3.16 15.13
CA ASN A 320 -14.82 -3.32 16.24
C ASN A 320 -15.96 -4.26 15.77
N THR A 321 -16.08 -5.43 16.39
CA THR A 321 -17.14 -6.41 16.13
C THR A 321 -17.94 -6.66 17.40
N ASP A 322 -19.26 -6.81 17.27
CA ASP A 322 -20.19 -6.95 18.40
C ASP A 322 -20.15 -8.32 19.11
N CYS A 323 -19.35 -9.27 18.65
CA CYS A 323 -19.34 -10.66 19.13
C CYS A 323 -18.05 -11.01 19.88
N GLU A 324 -18.14 -11.91 20.88
CA GLU A 324 -17.12 -12.35 21.87
C GLU A 324 -15.88 -13.05 21.27
N THR A 325 -15.46 -12.64 20.09
CA THR A 325 -14.41 -13.26 19.30
C THR A 325 -13.10 -12.52 19.45
N LYS A 326 -12.01 -13.29 19.43
CA LYS A 326 -10.64 -12.78 19.37
C LYS A 326 -10.54 -11.72 18.27
N LYS A 327 -10.14 -10.49 18.62
CA LYS A 327 -9.94 -9.39 17.66
C LYS A 327 -9.11 -9.83 16.44
N ILE A 328 -9.55 -9.45 15.25
CA ILE A 328 -8.78 -9.66 14.02
C ILE A 328 -7.95 -8.42 13.79
N ILE A 329 -6.62 -8.55 13.74
CA ILE A 329 -5.73 -7.41 13.50
C ILE A 329 -5.66 -7.19 11.99
N ASP A 330 -6.25 -6.09 11.51
CA ASP A 330 -6.26 -5.71 10.10
C ASP A 330 -4.92 -5.06 9.70
N MET A 331 -4.26 -4.36 10.64
CA MET A 331 -2.98 -3.67 10.38
C MET A 331 -2.19 -3.41 11.67
N GLN A 332 -0.86 -3.34 11.54
CA GLN A 332 0.06 -2.99 12.62
C GLN A 332 1.19 -2.05 12.19
N PHE A 333 1.56 -1.12 13.08
CA PHE A 333 2.72 -0.24 12.92
C PHE A 333 3.64 -0.29 14.14
N GLN A 334 4.94 -0.39 13.90
CA GLN A 334 5.92 -0.32 14.98
C GLN A 334 6.10 1.11 15.47
N PRO A 335 6.57 1.31 16.72
CA PRO A 335 6.80 2.65 17.29
C PRO A 335 7.62 3.57 16.39
N ASP A 336 8.65 3.04 15.72
CA ASP A 336 9.55 3.81 14.84
C ASP A 336 8.87 4.31 13.55
N GLU A 337 7.67 3.83 13.23
CA GLU A 337 6.90 4.29 12.07
C GLU A 337 6.05 5.54 12.37
N VAL A 338 6.01 6.02 13.61
CA VAL A 338 5.03 7.03 14.05
C VAL A 338 5.14 8.38 13.31
N ASP A 339 6.37 8.83 13.05
CA ASP A 339 6.60 10.07 12.29
C ASP A 339 6.13 9.91 10.83
N HIS A 340 6.17 8.70 10.27
CA HIS A 340 5.62 8.42 8.94
C HIS A 340 4.09 8.48 8.94
N LEU A 341 3.43 7.98 9.97
CA LEU A 341 1.98 8.08 10.11
C LEU A 341 1.54 9.55 10.19
N LEU A 342 2.17 10.34 11.06
CA LEU A 342 1.89 11.78 11.21
C LEU A 342 2.09 12.54 9.89
N LYS A 343 3.24 12.34 9.23
CA LYS A 343 3.52 12.96 7.93
C LYS A 343 2.55 12.51 6.85
N GLY A 344 2.18 11.24 6.82
CA GLY A 344 1.33 10.67 5.78
C GLY A 344 -0.09 11.24 5.80
N ILE A 345 -0.67 11.43 6.99
CA ILE A 345 -2.00 12.04 7.15
C ILE A 345 -1.98 13.48 6.64
N CYS A 346 -1.00 14.29 7.09
CA CYS A 346 -0.84 15.67 6.64
C CYS A 346 -0.58 15.75 5.13
N PHE A 347 0.23 14.83 4.60
CA PHE A 347 0.51 14.74 3.17
C PHE A 347 -0.76 14.48 2.36
N GLN A 348 -1.56 13.49 2.76
CA GLN A 348 -2.81 13.16 2.09
C GLN A 348 -3.74 14.38 1.99
N SER A 349 -3.96 15.08 3.10
CA SER A 349 -4.77 16.31 3.13
C SER A 349 -4.21 17.42 2.23
N CYS A 350 -2.88 17.62 2.22
CA CYS A 350 -2.25 18.68 1.41
C CYS A 350 -2.30 18.40 -0.10
N GLN A 351 -2.15 17.13 -0.49
CA GLN A 351 -2.10 16.70 -1.89
C GLN A 351 -3.49 16.56 -2.54
N GLY A 352 -4.58 16.90 -1.84
CA GLY A 352 -5.94 16.73 -2.37
C GLY A 352 -6.32 15.26 -2.53
N LEU A 353 -5.78 14.42 -1.65
CA LEU A 353 -6.05 12.99 -1.56
C LEU A 353 -6.97 12.66 -0.38
N GLY A 354 -7.28 13.64 0.45
CA GLY A 354 -8.15 13.52 1.60
C GLY A 354 -9.32 14.48 1.51
N ARG A 355 -10.36 14.21 2.29
CA ARG A 355 -11.52 15.10 2.47
C ARG A 355 -11.23 16.21 3.49
N THR A 356 -10.30 15.96 4.41
CA THR A 356 -9.92 16.92 5.44
C THR A 356 -8.98 17.98 4.89
N VAL A 357 -9.30 19.25 5.13
CA VAL A 357 -8.42 20.38 4.75
C VAL A 357 -7.22 20.45 5.70
N PRO A 358 -6.01 20.77 5.21
CA PRO A 358 -4.80 20.85 6.06
C PRO A 358 -4.93 21.78 7.27
N LYS A 359 -5.72 22.86 7.12
CA LYS A 359 -6.01 23.82 8.20
C LYS A 359 -6.59 23.14 9.43
N THR A 360 -7.51 22.19 9.26
CA THR A 360 -8.14 21.46 10.36
C THR A 360 -7.11 20.65 11.14
N LEU A 361 -6.18 19.97 10.45
CA LEU A 361 -5.11 19.22 11.10
C LEU A 361 -4.16 20.13 11.88
N ILE A 362 -3.81 21.29 11.30
CA ILE A 362 -2.98 22.30 11.99
C ILE A 362 -3.70 22.85 13.23
N GLU A 363 -4.99 23.17 13.13
CA GLU A 363 -5.79 23.68 14.26
C GLU A 363 -5.89 22.66 15.40
N ILE A 364 -5.95 21.36 15.09
CA ILE A 364 -5.89 20.28 16.11
C ILE A 364 -4.55 20.29 16.84
N LEU A 365 -3.44 20.33 16.08
CA LEU A 365 -2.08 20.36 16.64
C LEU A 365 -1.88 21.60 17.53
N GLU A 366 -2.22 22.79 17.00
CA GLU A 366 -2.09 24.05 17.74
C GLU A 366 -2.96 24.07 19.00
N TYR A 367 -4.19 23.54 18.93
CA TYR A 367 -5.08 23.46 20.08
C TYR A 367 -4.55 22.51 21.15
N CYS A 368 -4.14 21.29 20.79
CA CYS A 368 -3.64 20.28 21.73
C CYS A 368 -2.47 20.79 22.59
N TYR A 369 -1.59 21.64 22.03
CA TYR A 369 -0.44 22.21 22.74
C TYR A 369 -0.66 23.66 23.24
N SER A 370 -1.90 24.14 23.18
CA SER A 370 -2.29 25.45 23.70
C SER A 370 -2.70 25.38 25.18
N GLY A 371 -2.55 26.49 25.91
CA GLY A 371 -3.10 26.60 27.26
C GLY A 371 -4.62 26.49 27.31
N LYS A 372 -5.31 26.72 26.18
CA LYS A 372 -6.77 26.59 26.08
C LYS A 372 -7.22 25.13 26.23
N TYR A 373 -6.47 24.18 25.69
CA TYR A 373 -6.78 22.75 25.87
C TYR A 373 -6.69 22.35 27.34
N GLU A 374 -5.67 22.81 28.05
CA GLU A 374 -5.54 22.58 29.50
C GLU A 374 -6.73 23.17 30.29
N GLU A 375 -7.17 24.38 29.94
CA GLU A 375 -8.35 25.01 30.55
C GLU A 375 -9.64 24.22 30.28
N ASP A 376 -9.87 23.80 29.04
CA ASP A 376 -11.06 23.06 28.63
C ASP A 376 -11.11 21.68 29.31
N LEU A 377 -9.97 20.99 29.38
CA LEU A 377 -9.83 19.71 30.08
C LEU A 377 -10.11 19.85 31.58
N LYS A 378 -9.58 20.91 32.21
CA LYS A 378 -9.84 21.20 33.62
C LYS A 378 -11.33 21.43 33.89
N ARG A 379 -12.00 22.22 33.05
CA ARG A 379 -13.46 22.47 33.14
C ARG A 379 -14.27 21.20 32.98
N PHE A 380 -13.90 20.33 32.05
CA PHE A 380 -14.56 19.04 31.86
C PHE A 380 -14.44 18.17 33.12
N ASN A 381 -13.22 18.01 33.65
CA ASN A 381 -12.96 17.23 34.86
C ASN A 381 -13.64 17.80 36.11
N GLU A 382 -13.80 19.13 36.23
CA GLU A 382 -14.55 19.75 37.32
C GLU A 382 -16.05 19.50 37.22
N LYS A 383 -16.61 19.47 36.01
CA LYS A 383 -18.05 19.30 35.77
C LYS A 383 -18.53 17.84 35.96
N TYR A 384 -17.68 16.86 35.70
CA TYR A 384 -18.04 15.44 35.70
C TYR A 384 -17.40 14.63 36.84
N LYS A 385 -16.96 15.30 37.92
CA LYS A 385 -16.34 14.70 39.12
C LYS A 385 -17.33 14.05 40.11
N HIS A 386 -18.48 13.58 39.63
CA HIS A 386 -19.50 12.87 40.42
C HIS A 386 -19.58 11.41 39.98
#